data_AF-A0A7C7A9S3-F1
#
_entry.id   AF-A0A7C7A9S3-F1
#
_cell.length_a   1.000
_cell.length_b   1.000
_cell.length_c   1.000
_cell.angle_alpha   90.00
_cell.angle_beta   90.00
_cell.angle_gamma   90.00
#
_symmetry.space_group_name_H-M   'P 1'
#
loop_
_entity.id
_entity.type
_entity.pdbx_description
1 polymer ?
#
loop_
_entity_poly.entity_id
_entity_poly.type
_entity_poly.pdbx_seq_one_letter_code
_entity_poly.pdbx_strand_id
1 'polypeptide(L)'
;MNKGKQKIEMQNITLSLPKDLLQKIKHIAIARQTSVSGLLTETLEEIVRKENSYEKAKSRYISILEKGFNLGTEGELTWSREDLYRDLNSGQYSGKVKVQNPFSK
;
A
#
# COMPACT_ATOMS: atom_id res chain seq x y z
N MET A 1 -5.36 -4.66 -34.00
CA MET A 1 -5.90 -3.50 -33.24
C MET A 1 -4.73 -2.67 -32.72
N ASN A 2 -4.45 -1.53 -33.35
CA ASN A 2 -3.36 -0.64 -32.95
C ASN A 2 -3.74 0.11 -31.68
N LYS A 3 -3.14 -0.26 -30.54
CA LYS A 3 -3.15 0.60 -29.35
C LYS A 3 -2.18 1.76 -29.61
N GLY A 4 -2.68 2.83 -30.23
CA GLY A 4 -1.95 4.09 -30.33
C GLY A 4 -1.55 4.55 -28.92
N LYS A 5 -0.27 4.94 -28.75
CA LYS A 5 0.23 5.49 -27.49
C LYS A 5 -0.70 6.63 -27.05
N GLN A 6 -1.35 6.49 -25.89
CA GLN A 6 -2.14 7.57 -25.31
C GLN A 6 -1.20 8.75 -25.03
N LYS A 7 -1.48 9.89 -25.65
CA LYS A 7 -0.74 11.13 -25.43
C LYS A 7 -1.14 11.68 -24.06
N ILE A 8 -0.21 11.69 -23.12
CA ILE A 8 -0.41 12.35 -21.82
C ILE A 8 -0.38 13.85 -22.06
N GLU A 9 -1.42 14.55 -21.61
CA GLU A 9 -1.49 16.01 -21.65
C GLU A 9 -0.63 16.59 -20.52
N MET A 10 0.22 17.56 -20.86
CA MET A 10 1.17 18.16 -19.92
C MET A 10 0.80 19.63 -19.69
N GLN A 11 0.77 20.05 -18.42
CA GLN A 11 0.52 21.43 -18.02
C GLN A 11 1.80 22.08 -17.49
N ASN A 12 2.16 23.26 -18.01
CA ASN A 12 3.32 24.02 -17.54
C ASN A 12 2.99 24.79 -16.26
N ILE A 13 3.93 24.80 -15.31
CA ILE A 13 3.81 25.51 -14.03
C ILE A 13 5.09 26.34 -13.83
N THR A 14 4.93 27.60 -13.46
CA THR A 14 6.05 28.50 -13.09
C THR A 14 6.13 28.60 -11.57
N LEU A 15 7.31 28.40 -11.00
CA LEU A 15 7.56 28.44 -9.57
C LEU A 15 8.64 29.48 -9.25
N SER A 16 8.37 30.31 -8.24
CA SER A 16 9.38 31.21 -7.67
C SER A 16 10.07 30.50 -6.52
N LEU A 17 11.38 30.28 -6.63
CA LEU A 17 12.20 29.62 -5.63
C LEU A 17 13.39 30.51 -5.22
N PRO A 18 13.87 30.42 -3.97
CA PRO A 18 15.12 31.05 -3.57
C PRO A 18 16.28 30.63 -4.48
N LYS A 19 17.15 31.59 -4.82
CA LYS A 19 18.24 31.38 -5.79
C LYS A 19 19.24 30.31 -5.32
N ASP A 20 19.55 30.31 -4.02
CA ASP A 20 20.44 29.35 -3.37
C ASP A 20 19.84 27.93 -3.39
N LEU A 21 18.53 27.81 -3.16
CA LEU A 21 17.82 26.54 -3.24
C LEU A 21 17.85 25.99 -4.66
N LEU A 22 17.55 26.83 -5.67
CA LEU A 22 17.58 26.41 -7.07
C LEU A 22 18.97 25.92 -7.49
N GLN A 23 20.04 26.54 -6.99
CA GLN A 23 21.41 26.10 -7.27
C GLN A 23 21.69 24.70 -6.69
N LYS A 24 21.31 24.46 -5.42
CA LYS A 24 21.44 23.14 -4.78
C LYS A 24 20.65 22.06 -5.54
N ILE A 25 19.43 22.37 -5.94
CA ILE A 25 18.57 21.43 -6.70
C ILE A 25 19.22 21.07 -8.04
N LYS A 26 19.81 22.04 -8.76
CA LYS A 26 20.51 21.76 -10.02
C LYS A 26 21.69 20.79 -9.83
N HIS A 27 22.49 20.97 -8.77
CA HIS A 27 23.57 20.05 -8.46
C HIS A 27 23.07 18.63 -8.19
N ILE A 28 21.97 18.49 -7.44
CA ILE A 28 21.33 17.20 -7.17
C ILE A 28 20.81 16.56 -8.47
N ALA A 29 20.16 17.34 -9.32
CA ALA A 29 19.63 16.86 -10.59
C ALA A 29 20.75 16.31 -11.50
N ILE A 30 21.88 17.02 -11.59
CA ILE A 30 23.06 16.56 -12.33
C ILE A 30 23.61 15.26 -11.72
N ALA A 31 23.77 15.21 -10.40
CA ALA A 31 24.28 14.01 -9.72
C ALA A 31 23.38 12.78 -9.95
N ARG A 32 22.07 13.00 -10.08
CA ARG A 32 21.06 11.96 -10.37
C ARG A 32 20.81 11.73 -11.86
N GLN A 33 21.57 12.38 -12.75
CA GLN A 33 21.41 12.31 -14.21
C GLN A 33 19.97 12.63 -14.67
N THR A 34 19.33 13.60 -14.01
CA THR A 34 17.96 14.05 -14.32
C THR A 34 17.90 15.57 -14.46
N SER A 35 16.73 16.09 -14.81
CA SER A 35 16.46 17.53 -14.85
C SER A 35 15.78 18.01 -13.57
N VAL A 36 15.79 19.32 -13.33
CA VAL A 36 15.02 19.92 -12.21
C VAL A 36 13.53 19.61 -12.34
N SER A 37 12.97 19.72 -13.54
CA SER A 37 11.57 19.37 -13.80
C SER A 37 11.30 17.88 -13.57
N GLY A 38 12.21 16.99 -14.00
CA GLY A 38 12.10 15.55 -13.75
C GLY A 38 12.09 15.21 -12.26
N LEU A 39 12.98 15.84 -11.48
CA LEU A 39 13.01 15.68 -10.02
C LEU A 39 11.71 16.17 -9.35
N LEU A 40 11.18 17.32 -9.80
CA LEU A 40 9.91 17.84 -9.30
C LEU A 40 8.75 16.90 -9.65
N THR A 41 8.68 16.40 -10.87
CA THR A 41 7.66 15.43 -11.29
C THR A 41 7.70 14.17 -10.41
N GLU A 42 8.88 13.57 -10.23
CA GLU A 42 9.05 12.38 -9.38
C GLU A 42 8.58 12.64 -7.94
N THR A 43 8.93 13.80 -7.38
CA THR A 43 8.55 14.19 -6.03
C THR A 43 7.03 14.37 -5.91
N LEU A 44 6.39 15.03 -6.88
CA LEU A 44 4.94 15.23 -6.92
C LEU A 44 4.19 13.91 -7.08
N GLU A 45 4.67 13.02 -7.95
CA GLU A 45 4.12 11.67 -8.09
C GLU A 45 4.24 10.88 -6.80
N GLU A 46 5.35 11.02 -6.07
CA GLU A 46 5.53 10.35 -4.78
C GLU A 46 4.54 10.84 -3.72
N ILE A 47 4.30 12.15 -3.65
CA ILE A 47 3.29 12.73 -2.76
C ILE A 47 1.91 12.17 -3.10
N VAL A 48 1.53 12.19 -4.38
CA VAL A 48 0.23 11.66 -4.84
C VAL A 48 0.12 10.15 -4.59
N ARG A 49 1.20 9.38 -4.81
CA ARG A 49 1.22 7.95 -4.49
C ARG A 49 1.02 7.70 -3.01
N LYS A 50 1.71 8.43 -2.14
CA LYS A 50 1.62 8.29 -0.69
C LYS A 50 0.19 8.53 -0.22
N GLU A 51 -0.43 9.63 -0.65
CA GLU A 51 -1.81 9.98 -0.32
C GLU A 51 -2.79 8.88 -0.77
N ASN A 52 -2.69 8.46 -2.04
CA ASN A 52 -3.56 7.43 -2.59
C ASN A 52 -3.33 6.04 -1.97
N SER A 53 -2.11 5.73 -1.55
CA SER A 53 -1.77 4.42 -0.97
C SER A 53 -2.47 4.21 0.37
N TYR A 54 -2.54 5.26 1.19
CA TYR A 54 -3.23 5.23 2.48
C TYR A 54 -4.73 5.03 2.29
N GLU A 55 -5.37 5.85 1.45
CA GLU A 55 -6.81 5.73 1.22
C GLU A 55 -7.19 4.38 0.59
N LYS A 56 -6.35 3.85 -0.31
CA LYS A 56 -6.54 2.49 -0.84
C LYS A 56 -6.40 1.42 0.24
N ALA A 57 -5.41 1.52 1.13
CA ALA A 57 -5.23 0.57 2.22
C ALA A 57 -6.40 0.60 3.21
N LYS A 58 -6.83 1.80 3.60
CA LYS A 58 -8.00 2.05 4.43
C LYS A 58 -9.27 1.46 3.82
N SER A 59 -9.54 1.77 2.55
CA SER A 59 -10.72 1.25 1.84
C SER A 59 -10.73 -0.28 1.78
N ARG A 60 -9.57 -0.90 1.50
CA ARG A 60 -9.44 -2.37 1.54
C ARG A 60 -9.75 -2.93 2.92
N TYR A 61 -9.21 -2.31 3.97
CA TYR A 61 -9.38 -2.81 5.35
C TYR A 61 -10.83 -2.67 5.83
N ILE A 62 -11.48 -1.54 5.55
CA ILE A 62 -12.91 -1.33 5.83
C ILE A 62 -13.75 -2.39 5.13
N SER A 63 -13.50 -2.65 3.85
CA SER A 63 -14.23 -3.69 3.11
C SER A 63 -14.04 -5.11 3.70
N ILE A 64 -12.85 -5.41 4.23
CA ILE A 64 -12.59 -6.67 4.95
C ILE A 64 -13.40 -6.72 6.26
N LEU A 65 -13.43 -5.63 7.02
CA LEU A 65 -14.18 -5.55 8.28
C LEU A 65 -15.69 -5.64 8.06
N GLU A 66 -16.24 -4.95 7.06
CA GLU A 66 -17.66 -4.99 6.70
C GLU A 66 -18.10 -6.37 6.23
N LYS A 67 -17.27 -7.04 5.42
CA LYS A 67 -17.52 -8.42 5.00
C LYS A 67 -17.45 -9.39 6.18
N GLY A 68 -16.57 -9.10 7.14
CA GLY A 68 -16.28 -9.98 8.27
C GLY A 68 -15.62 -11.28 7.84
N PHE A 69 -15.16 -12.05 8.83
CA PHE A 69 -14.70 -13.42 8.63
C PHE A 69 -15.69 -14.37 9.30
N ASN A 70 -16.13 -15.39 8.58
CA ASN A 70 -16.78 -16.52 9.22
C ASN A 70 -15.69 -17.37 9.88
N LEU A 71 -15.50 -17.15 11.18
CA LEU A 71 -14.50 -17.85 11.99
C LEU A 71 -14.97 -19.23 12.47
N GLY A 72 -16.19 -19.66 12.08
CA GLY A 72 -16.77 -20.94 12.51
C GLY A 72 -17.06 -21.00 14.01
N THR A 73 -17.14 -19.85 14.68
CA THR A 73 -17.38 -19.75 16.12
C THR A 73 -18.85 -19.52 16.46
N GLU A 74 -19.69 -19.16 15.48
CA GLU A 74 -21.11 -18.82 15.71
C GLU A 74 -21.33 -17.76 16.82
N GLY A 75 -20.30 -16.98 17.16
CA GLY A 75 -20.33 -16.00 18.26
C GLY A 75 -19.83 -16.55 19.61
N GLU A 76 -19.51 -17.84 19.71
CA GLU A 76 -19.01 -18.49 20.93
C GLU A 76 -17.56 -18.96 20.74
N LEU A 77 -16.66 -18.44 21.58
CA LEU A 77 -15.26 -18.88 21.61
C LEU A 77 -15.14 -20.07 22.56
N THR A 78 -14.90 -21.25 22.00
CA THR A 78 -14.77 -22.52 22.76
C THR A 78 -13.34 -22.88 23.13
N TRP A 79 -12.36 -22.04 22.75
CA TRP A 79 -10.93 -22.25 22.99
C TRP A 79 -10.31 -21.05 23.71
N SER A 80 -9.35 -21.34 24.59
CA SER A 80 -8.47 -20.32 25.17
C SER A 80 -7.24 -20.09 24.29
N ARG A 81 -6.51 -19.00 24.53
CA ARG A 81 -5.23 -18.72 23.86
C ARG A 81 -4.25 -19.86 24.12
N GLU A 82 -4.22 -20.36 25.33
CA GLU A 82 -3.32 -21.43 25.80
C GLU A 82 -3.59 -22.75 25.07
N ASP A 83 -4.85 -23.02 24.74
CA ASP A 83 -5.25 -24.18 23.93
C ASP A 83 -4.72 -24.05 22.49
N LEU A 84 -4.86 -22.87 21.86
CA LEU A 84 -4.31 -22.62 20.52
C LEU A 84 -2.78 -22.75 20.46
N TYR A 85 -2.06 -22.21 21.46
CA TYR A 85 -0.60 -22.31 21.51
C TYR A 85 -0.14 -23.77 21.66
N ARG A 86 -0.89 -24.57 22.43
CA ARG A 86 -0.62 -26.00 22.60
C ARG A 86 -0.87 -26.77 21.31
N ASP A 87 -1.98 -26.50 20.62
CA ASP A 87 -2.38 -27.22 19.40
C ASP A 87 -1.43 -26.94 18.22
N LEU A 88 -0.97 -25.69 18.07
CA LEU A 88 0.01 -25.31 17.05
C LEU A 88 1.38 -25.96 17.25
N ASN A 89 1.82 -26.13 18.51
CA ASN A 89 3.13 -26.70 18.83
C ASN A 89 3.13 -28.24 19.00
N SER A 90 1.97 -28.85 19.23
CA SER A 90 1.86 -30.31 19.45
C SER A 90 1.55 -31.11 18.19
N GLY A 91 1.24 -30.45 17.07
CA GLY A 91 0.85 -31.11 15.81
C GLY A 91 -0.46 -31.90 15.90
N GLN A 92 -1.15 -31.84 17.04
CA GLN A 92 -2.43 -32.49 17.31
C GLN A 92 -3.53 -31.44 17.13
N TYR A 93 -3.93 -31.21 15.88
CA TYR A 93 -5.13 -30.45 15.60
C TYR A 93 -6.34 -31.23 16.14
N SER A 94 -6.80 -30.88 17.33
CA SER A 94 -8.12 -31.29 17.81
C SER A 94 -9.13 -30.71 16.84
N GLY A 95 -9.72 -31.56 15.99
CA GLY A 95 -10.49 -31.19 14.81
C GLY A 95 -11.83 -30.51 15.07
N LYS A 96 -11.90 -29.55 15.99
CA LYS A 96 -13.11 -28.80 16.31
C LYS A 96 -13.28 -27.49 15.55
N VAL A 97 -12.25 -26.99 14.89
CA VAL A 97 -12.38 -25.79 14.03
C VAL A 97 -11.55 -25.95 12.76
N LYS A 98 -12.21 -26.16 11.62
CA LYS A 98 -11.59 -25.97 10.30
C LYS A 98 -11.46 -24.46 10.07
N VAL A 99 -10.35 -23.88 10.51
CA VAL A 99 -10.01 -22.51 10.15
C VAL A 99 -9.58 -22.52 8.68
N GLN A 100 -10.52 -22.24 7.78
CA GLN A 100 -10.20 -22.01 6.37
C GLN A 100 -9.33 -20.75 6.31
N ASN A 101 -8.04 -20.88 5.94
CA ASN A 101 -7.15 -19.73 5.82
C ASN A 101 -7.75 -18.71 4.83
N PRO A 102 -8.22 -17.53 5.30
CA PRO A 102 -8.88 -16.56 4.44
C PRO A 102 -7.88 -15.79 3.56
N PHE A 103 -6.58 -16.00 3.75
CA PHE A 103 -5.48 -15.40 2.98
C PHE A 103 -4.82 -16.37 1.98
N SER A 104 -5.38 -17.56 1.78
CA SER A 104 -4.88 -18.54 0.80
C SER A 104 -5.48 -18.29 -0.59
N LYS A 105 -5.20 -17.13 -1.20
CA LYS A 105 -5.27 -16.91 -2.65
C LYS A 105 -4.26 -15.84 -3.07
#